data_AF-A0ABD2SY52-F1
#
_entry.id   AF-A0ABD2SY52-F1
#
_cell.length_a   1.000
_cell.length_b   1.000
_cell.length_c   1.000
_cell.angle_alpha   90.00
_cell.angle_beta   90.00
_cell.angle_gamma   90.00
#
_symmetry.space_group_name_H-M   'P 1'
#
loop_
_entity.id
_entity.type
_entity.pdbx_description
1 polymer ?
#
loop_
_entity_poly.entity_id
_entity_poly.type
_entity_poly.pdbx_seq_one_letter_code
_entity_poly.pdbx_strand_id
1 'polypeptide(L)'
;MKFSVMKNAVKAYFKRNWTRQDLMNSGKISMHAYRSLKRVYLTFFCAMLSFTFGSFLHWIWEAGGPVTVISSVASLLWLYITAPWRVRKRVLLLLYAVFNLGASFGLITQHLTEMEQALAFGLLVGSTIGIGTFWFVALITRERGEIYMGTLLYSGAVIFSGVCVYALDILDSHIAHWMLVVYTLHALFMGYLVVYSQEILYDARFGDIDFVNCTFTVFLHLPAIVVHAVRLCLGAEIQQHRRN
;
A
#
# COMPACT_ATOMS: atom_id res chain seq x y z
N MET A 1 -1.97 -29.74 0.80
CA MET A 1 -2.43 -28.89 -0.33
C MET A 1 -1.32 -28.85 -1.38
N LYS A 2 -1.57 -29.35 -2.60
CA LYS A 2 -0.51 -29.58 -3.61
C LYS A 2 0.05 -28.26 -4.16
N PHE A 3 1.38 -28.15 -4.26
CA PHE A 3 2.12 -26.96 -4.74
C PHE A 3 1.64 -26.45 -6.12
N SER A 4 1.14 -27.35 -6.97
CA SER A 4 0.53 -27.01 -8.27
C SER A 4 -0.76 -26.21 -8.16
N VAL A 5 -1.58 -26.45 -7.13
CA VAL A 5 -2.83 -25.71 -6.87
C VAL A 5 -2.51 -24.27 -6.47
N MET A 6 -1.50 -24.10 -5.62
CA MET A 6 -1.02 -22.77 -5.19
C MET A 6 -0.39 -21.99 -6.34
N LYS A 7 0.43 -22.64 -7.18
CA LYS A 7 1.00 -22.01 -8.38
C LYS A 7 -0.09 -21.57 -9.38
N ASN A 8 -1.14 -22.38 -9.56
CA ASN A 8 -2.25 -22.03 -10.44
C ASN A 8 -3.15 -20.93 -9.85
N ALA A 9 -3.39 -20.93 -8.53
CA ALA A 9 -4.12 -19.86 -7.86
C ALA A 9 -3.38 -18.51 -7.95
N VAL A 10 -2.05 -18.52 -7.78
CA VAL A 10 -1.21 -17.33 -7.95
C VAL A 10 -1.20 -16.88 -9.42
N LYS A 11 -1.09 -17.81 -10.37
CA LYS A 11 -1.14 -17.48 -11.81
C LYS A 11 -2.50 -16.93 -12.23
N ALA A 12 -3.59 -17.42 -11.64
CA ALA A 12 -4.94 -16.89 -11.85
C ALA A 12 -5.12 -15.50 -11.24
N TYR A 13 -4.54 -15.27 -10.06
CA TYR A 13 -4.51 -13.96 -9.40
C TYR A 13 -3.80 -12.87 -10.25
N PHE A 14 -2.74 -13.25 -10.97
CA PHE A 14 -2.03 -12.35 -11.89
C PHE A 14 -2.58 -12.34 -13.33
N LYS A 15 -3.59 -13.17 -13.64
CA LYS A 15 -4.23 -13.16 -14.96
C LYS A 15 -5.20 -11.98 -15.02
N ARG A 16 -4.66 -10.80 -15.32
CA ARG A 16 -5.44 -9.57 -15.48
C ARG A 16 -5.99 -9.45 -16.89
N ASN A 17 -7.21 -8.92 -17.00
CA ASN A 17 -7.90 -8.75 -18.28
C ASN A 17 -7.57 -7.41 -18.97
N TRP A 18 -6.76 -6.55 -18.34
CA TRP A 18 -6.35 -5.27 -18.90
C TRP A 18 -5.13 -5.39 -19.83
N THR A 19 -5.06 -4.52 -20.83
CA THR A 19 -3.90 -4.41 -21.74
C THR A 19 -2.95 -3.31 -21.29
N ARG A 20 -1.71 -3.28 -21.82
CA ARG A 20 -0.78 -2.16 -21.57
C ARG A 20 -1.37 -0.80 -21.97
N GLN A 21 -2.17 -0.77 -23.03
CA GLN A 21 -2.84 0.45 -23.52
C GLN A 21 -3.91 0.94 -22.54
N ASP A 22 -4.60 0.04 -21.84
CA ASP A 22 -5.55 0.42 -20.80
C ASP A 22 -4.85 1.09 -19.60
N LEU A 23 -3.67 0.59 -19.21
CA LEU A 23 -2.87 1.16 -18.12
C LEU A 23 -2.21 2.49 -18.49
N MET A 24 -1.79 2.64 -19.74
CA MET A 24 -1.14 3.86 -20.23
C MET A 24 -2.11 4.98 -20.59
N ASN A 25 -3.43 4.76 -20.43
CA ASN A 25 -4.42 5.78 -20.73
C ASN A 25 -4.32 6.95 -19.73
N SER A 26 -3.95 8.13 -20.24
CA SER A 26 -3.83 9.38 -19.48
C SER A 26 -5.03 10.31 -19.63
N GLY A 27 -6.06 9.90 -20.40
CA GLY A 27 -7.21 10.72 -20.69
C GLY A 27 -8.17 10.91 -19.51
N LYS A 28 -9.19 11.74 -19.73
CA LYS A 28 -10.19 12.12 -18.73
C LYS A 28 -10.96 10.93 -18.17
N ILE A 29 -11.17 10.91 -16.86
CA ILE A 29 -11.95 9.86 -16.18
C ILE A 29 -13.46 10.10 -16.36
N SER A 30 -14.21 9.04 -16.67
CA SER A 30 -15.68 9.10 -16.71
C SER A 30 -16.25 9.50 -15.34
N MET A 31 -17.39 10.22 -15.30
CA MET A 31 -17.90 10.78 -14.05
C MET A 31 -18.31 9.71 -13.03
N HIS A 32 -18.72 8.54 -13.51
CA HIS A 32 -19.06 7.39 -12.68
C HIS A 32 -17.80 6.79 -12.03
N ALA A 33 -16.79 6.43 -12.83
CA ALA A 33 -15.54 5.87 -12.34
C ALA A 33 -14.79 6.83 -11.41
N TYR A 34 -14.84 8.14 -11.71
CA TYR A 34 -14.23 9.19 -10.88
C TYR A 34 -14.84 9.26 -9.47
N ARG A 35 -16.16 9.11 -9.33
CA ARG A 35 -16.81 9.08 -8.01
C ARG A 35 -16.37 7.87 -7.19
N SER A 36 -16.27 6.70 -7.81
CA SER A 36 -15.82 5.48 -7.17
C SER A 36 -14.34 5.59 -6.76
N LEU A 37 -13.47 6.05 -7.66
CA LEU A 37 -12.05 6.23 -7.39
C LEU A 37 -11.78 7.18 -6.21
N LYS A 38 -12.49 8.32 -6.15
CA LYS A 38 -12.38 9.25 -5.02
C LYS A 38 -12.74 8.62 -3.68
N ARG A 39 -13.77 7.77 -3.65
CA ARG A 39 -14.17 7.05 -2.43
C ARG A 39 -13.12 6.03 -2.02
N VAL A 40 -12.49 5.34 -2.98
CA VAL A 40 -11.37 4.42 -2.71
C VAL A 40 -10.20 5.19 -2.11
N TYR A 41 -9.78 6.30 -2.72
CA TYR A 41 -8.67 7.12 -2.22
C TYR A 41 -8.92 7.66 -0.82
N LEU A 42 -10.12 8.22 -0.56
CA LEU A 42 -10.48 8.70 0.77
C LEU A 42 -10.44 7.58 1.81
N THR A 43 -11.06 6.44 1.50
CA THR A 43 -11.14 5.30 2.44
C THR A 43 -9.74 4.73 2.70
N PHE A 44 -8.90 4.67 1.66
CA PHE A 44 -7.52 4.21 1.78
C PHE A 44 -6.65 5.19 2.57
N PHE A 45 -6.82 6.48 2.38
CA PHE A 45 -6.18 7.51 3.21
C PHE A 45 -6.57 7.35 4.69
N CYS A 46 -7.87 7.22 4.99
CA CYS A 46 -8.34 6.98 6.36
C CYS A 46 -7.81 5.67 6.95
N ALA A 47 -7.72 4.60 6.14
CA ALA A 47 -7.17 3.32 6.55
C ALA A 47 -5.68 3.41 6.89
N MET A 48 -4.89 4.10 6.06
CA MET A 48 -3.47 4.31 6.30
C MET A 48 -3.23 5.24 7.49
N LEU A 49 -4.01 6.31 7.66
CA LEU A 49 -3.98 7.11 8.88
C LEU A 49 -4.26 6.27 10.13
N SER A 50 -5.28 5.41 10.09
CA SER A 50 -5.63 4.52 11.20
C SER A 50 -4.53 3.50 11.50
N PHE A 51 -3.90 2.95 10.46
CA PHE A 51 -2.75 2.04 10.59
C PHE A 51 -1.53 2.75 11.20
N THR A 52 -1.16 3.93 10.68
CA THR A 52 -0.06 4.75 11.23
C THR A 52 -0.32 5.12 12.69
N PHE A 53 -1.55 5.52 13.01
CA PHE A 53 -1.94 5.86 14.39
C PHE A 53 -1.89 4.63 15.32
N GLY A 54 -2.33 3.47 14.86
CA GLY A 54 -2.18 2.21 15.60
C GLY A 54 -0.71 1.86 15.88
N SER A 55 0.15 2.01 14.86
CA SER A 55 1.60 1.78 15.02
C SER A 55 2.24 2.76 15.99
N PHE A 56 1.81 4.02 16.01
CA PHE A 56 2.26 5.03 16.95
C PHE A 56 1.79 4.75 18.39
N LEU A 57 0.55 4.29 18.56
CA LEU A 57 0.04 3.90 19.88
C LEU A 57 0.76 2.70 20.46
N HIS A 58 1.20 1.75 19.63
CA HIS A 58 2.07 0.68 20.12
C HIS A 58 3.36 1.25 20.72
N TRP A 59 3.96 2.25 20.08
CA TRP A 59 5.20 2.86 20.57
C TRP A 59 5.01 3.55 21.94
N ILE A 60 3.88 4.20 22.19
CA ILE A 60 3.62 4.89 23.46
C ILE A 60 3.15 3.94 24.57
N TRP A 61 2.28 2.97 24.23
CA TRP A 61 1.50 2.21 25.22
C TRP A 61 1.69 0.69 25.11
N GLU A 62 2.60 0.20 24.27
CA GLU A 62 2.80 -1.22 23.99
C GLU A 62 1.50 -1.94 23.61
N ALA A 63 0.56 -1.24 22.99
CA ALA A 63 -0.80 -1.71 22.71
C ALA A 63 -0.90 -2.87 21.71
N GLY A 64 0.22 -3.36 21.20
CA GLY A 64 0.32 -4.32 20.10
C GLY A 64 0.70 -5.69 20.63
N GLY A 65 0.23 -6.73 19.97
CA GLY A 65 0.52 -8.11 20.37
C GLY A 65 -0.42 -9.13 19.74
N PRO A 66 -0.43 -10.38 20.22
CA PRO A 66 -1.27 -11.44 19.67
C PRO A 66 -2.76 -11.08 19.69
N VAL A 67 -3.22 -10.34 20.71
CA VAL A 67 -4.62 -9.90 20.84
C VAL A 67 -5.04 -8.95 19.71
N THR A 68 -4.20 -7.98 19.36
CA THR A 68 -4.48 -7.06 18.24
C THR A 68 -4.46 -7.78 16.89
N VAL A 69 -3.60 -8.80 16.73
CA VAL A 69 -3.64 -9.65 15.53
C VAL A 69 -4.96 -10.40 15.45
N ILE A 70 -5.38 -11.08 16.53
CA ILE A 70 -6.63 -11.83 16.56
C ILE A 70 -7.84 -10.90 16.35
N SER A 71 -7.86 -9.73 16.98
CA SER A 71 -8.95 -8.76 16.81
C SER A 71 -9.04 -8.23 15.38
N SER A 72 -7.89 -8.01 14.72
CA SER A 72 -7.86 -7.61 13.32
C SER A 72 -8.43 -8.69 12.41
N VAL A 73 -8.04 -9.96 12.60
CA VAL A 73 -8.55 -11.10 11.81
C VAL A 73 -10.05 -11.28 12.03
N ALA A 74 -10.52 -11.20 13.27
CA ALA A 74 -11.94 -11.27 13.59
C ALA A 74 -12.73 -10.14 12.91
N SER A 75 -12.21 -8.91 12.92
CA SER A 75 -12.82 -7.76 12.24
C SER A 75 -12.86 -7.94 10.72
N LEU A 76 -11.81 -8.49 10.11
CA LEU A 76 -11.78 -8.78 8.68
C LEU A 76 -12.75 -9.91 8.28
N LEU A 77 -12.85 -10.96 9.10
CA LEU A 77 -13.84 -12.02 8.89
C LEU A 77 -15.26 -11.45 8.99
N TRP A 78 -15.50 -10.58 9.98
CA TRP A 78 -16.77 -9.90 10.13
C TRP A 78 -17.06 -8.94 8.97
N LEU A 79 -16.05 -8.26 8.44
CA LEU A 79 -16.14 -7.42 7.24
C LEU A 79 -16.57 -8.25 6.02
N TYR A 80 -16.01 -9.44 5.85
CA TYR A 80 -16.34 -10.36 4.76
C TYR A 80 -17.80 -10.85 4.81
N ILE A 81 -18.31 -11.13 6.01
CA ILE A 81 -19.70 -11.58 6.22
C ILE A 81 -20.69 -10.40 6.11
N THR A 82 -20.23 -9.17 6.32
CA THR A 82 -21.11 -7.99 6.32
C THR A 82 -21.55 -7.63 4.89
N ALA A 83 -22.86 -7.62 4.69
CA ALA A 83 -23.48 -7.30 3.40
C ALA A 83 -23.06 -5.92 2.82
N PRO A 84 -22.94 -5.79 1.48
CA PRO A 84 -22.32 -4.65 0.82
C PRO A 84 -23.05 -3.31 1.06
N TRP A 85 -24.37 -3.32 1.24
CA TRP A 85 -25.17 -2.12 1.52
C TRP A 85 -24.90 -1.51 2.91
N ARG A 86 -24.30 -2.25 3.85
CA ARG A 86 -23.94 -1.74 5.19
C ARG A 86 -22.61 -0.99 5.18
N VAL A 87 -22.48 -0.01 4.27
CA VAL A 87 -21.24 0.70 3.96
C VAL A 87 -20.54 1.26 5.20
N ARG A 88 -21.27 1.97 6.08
CA ARG A 88 -20.69 2.57 7.30
C ARG A 88 -20.06 1.51 8.21
N LYS A 89 -20.76 0.38 8.43
CA LYS A 89 -20.26 -0.71 9.26
C LYS A 89 -19.01 -1.33 8.65
N ARG A 90 -18.99 -1.54 7.33
CA ARG A 90 -17.84 -2.09 6.60
C ARG A 90 -16.62 -1.19 6.69
N VAL A 91 -16.77 0.12 6.51
CA VAL A 91 -15.68 1.09 6.68
C VAL A 91 -15.14 1.06 8.11
N LEU A 92 -16.01 1.07 9.13
CA LEU A 92 -15.58 1.02 10.53
C LEU A 92 -14.80 -0.27 10.87
N LEU A 93 -15.28 -1.42 10.39
CA LEU A 93 -14.59 -2.70 10.57
C LEU A 93 -13.23 -2.72 9.89
N LEU A 94 -13.13 -2.14 8.68
CA LEU A 94 -11.86 -1.99 7.98
C LEU A 94 -10.89 -1.10 8.76
N LEU A 95 -11.33 0.08 9.19
CA LEU A 95 -10.50 1.02 9.97
C LEU A 95 -10.04 0.39 11.29
N TYR A 96 -10.94 -0.30 11.99
CA TYR A 96 -10.59 -1.03 13.22
C TYR A 96 -9.61 -2.18 12.96
N ALA A 97 -9.78 -2.93 11.87
CA ALA A 97 -8.86 -4.01 11.51
C ALA A 97 -7.45 -3.48 11.22
N VAL A 98 -7.34 -2.47 10.36
CA VAL A 98 -6.03 -1.88 10.01
C VAL A 98 -5.40 -1.15 11.17
N PHE A 99 -6.17 -0.54 12.07
CA PHE A 99 -5.65 0.03 13.31
C PHE A 99 -4.93 -1.02 14.17
N ASN A 100 -5.59 -2.15 14.41
CA ASN A 100 -5.00 -3.26 15.20
C ASN A 100 -3.82 -3.92 14.48
N LEU A 101 -3.86 -4.03 13.14
CA LEU A 101 -2.72 -4.46 12.35
C LEU A 101 -1.55 -3.46 12.50
N GLY A 102 -1.83 -2.17 12.51
CA GLY A 102 -0.84 -1.12 12.73
C GLY A 102 -0.16 -1.24 14.08
N ALA A 103 -0.93 -1.42 15.15
CA ALA A 103 -0.38 -1.65 16.49
C ALA A 103 0.52 -2.89 16.54
N SER A 104 0.11 -3.97 15.87
CA SER A 104 0.92 -5.19 15.77
C SER A 104 2.19 -4.99 14.92
N PHE A 105 2.10 -4.20 13.85
CA PHE A 105 3.23 -3.86 12.99
C PHE A 105 4.27 -3.01 13.74
N GLY A 106 3.81 -2.06 14.57
CA GLY A 106 4.68 -1.28 15.45
C GLY A 106 5.55 -2.16 16.35
N LEU A 107 4.97 -3.22 16.91
CA LEU A 107 5.70 -4.20 17.73
C LEU A 107 6.78 -4.91 16.94
N ILE A 108 6.45 -5.35 15.73
CA ILE A 108 7.39 -6.03 14.82
C ILE A 108 8.55 -5.10 14.49
N THR A 109 8.29 -3.84 14.15
CA THR A 109 9.35 -2.87 13.83
C THR A 109 10.22 -2.52 15.03
N GLN A 110 9.70 -2.59 16.25
CA GLN A 110 10.49 -2.32 17.46
C GLN A 110 11.40 -3.49 17.84
N HIS A 111 10.98 -4.74 17.59
CA HIS A 111 11.68 -5.93 18.12
C HIS A 111 12.39 -6.79 17.08
N LEU A 112 11.97 -6.75 15.81
CA LEU A 112 12.40 -7.72 14.78
C LEU A 112 13.22 -7.10 13.64
N THR A 113 13.29 -5.77 13.54
CA THR A 113 14.07 -5.11 12.49
C THR A 113 15.28 -4.42 13.08
N GLU A 114 16.46 -4.73 12.53
CA GLU A 114 17.71 -3.96 12.75
C GLU A 114 17.61 -2.51 12.21
N MET A 115 16.54 -2.24 11.46
CA MET A 115 16.21 -0.94 10.91
C MET A 115 15.80 0.03 12.02
N GLU A 116 16.38 1.23 12.00
CA GLU A 116 16.06 2.29 12.93
C GLU A 116 14.55 2.61 12.90
N GLN A 117 13.92 2.59 14.08
CA GLN A 117 12.46 2.73 14.23
C GLN A 117 11.92 4.04 13.60
N ALA A 118 12.76 5.10 13.60
CA ALA A 118 12.46 6.36 12.94
C ALA A 118 12.26 6.21 11.42
N LEU A 119 13.03 5.35 10.76
CA LEU A 119 12.92 5.09 9.32
C LEU A 119 11.65 4.29 8.99
N ALA A 120 11.29 3.31 9.83
CA ALA A 120 10.03 2.57 9.70
C ALA A 120 8.82 3.52 9.78
N PHE A 121 8.85 4.39 10.78
CA PHE A 121 7.79 5.36 10.99
C PHE A 121 7.74 6.40 9.87
N GLY A 122 8.90 6.87 9.41
CA GLY A 122 9.03 7.76 8.24
C GLY A 122 8.41 7.16 6.98
N LEU A 123 8.61 5.86 6.73
CA LEU A 123 7.98 5.16 5.61
C LEU A 123 6.45 5.15 5.73
N LEU A 124 5.91 4.90 6.93
CA LEU A 124 4.46 4.87 7.16
C LEU A 124 3.83 6.26 7.01
N VAL A 125 4.42 7.28 7.66
CA VAL A 125 3.95 8.66 7.59
C VAL A 125 4.05 9.19 6.15
N GLY A 126 5.20 8.99 5.49
CA GLY A 126 5.37 9.39 4.09
C GLY A 126 4.35 8.72 3.16
N SER A 127 4.12 7.42 3.34
CA SER A 127 3.11 6.69 2.54
C SER A 127 1.70 7.21 2.79
N THR A 128 1.34 7.52 4.04
CA THR A 128 0.05 8.12 4.39
C THR A 128 -0.12 9.51 3.79
N ILE A 129 0.90 10.37 3.85
CA ILE A 129 0.89 11.69 3.23
C ILE A 129 0.73 11.57 1.71
N GLY A 130 1.51 10.71 1.05
CA GLY A 130 1.42 10.54 -0.40
C GLY A 130 0.06 10.06 -0.88
N ILE A 131 -0.62 9.18 -0.13
CA ILE A 131 -2.01 8.80 -0.42
C ILE A 131 -2.97 9.98 -0.20
N GLY A 132 -2.73 10.78 0.84
CA GLY A 132 -3.44 12.04 1.06
C GLY A 132 -3.30 12.98 -0.13
N THR A 133 -2.10 13.07 -0.73
CA THR A 133 -1.85 13.83 -1.95
C THR A 133 -2.62 13.26 -3.14
N PHE A 134 -2.63 11.93 -3.34
CA PHE A 134 -3.47 11.27 -4.37
C PHE A 134 -4.94 11.68 -4.26
N TRP A 135 -5.47 11.59 -3.03
CA TRP A 135 -6.86 11.96 -2.76
C TRP A 135 -7.10 13.44 -3.03
N PHE A 136 -6.22 14.31 -2.56
CA PHE A 136 -6.34 15.76 -2.72
C PHE A 136 -6.26 16.21 -4.18
N VAL A 137 -5.28 15.73 -4.95
CA VAL A 137 -5.17 16.02 -6.39
C VAL A 137 -6.40 15.50 -7.13
N ALA A 138 -6.90 14.32 -6.76
CA ALA A 138 -8.14 13.78 -7.30
C ALA A 138 -9.40 14.55 -6.87
N LEU A 139 -9.35 15.53 -5.97
CA LEU A 139 -10.45 16.48 -5.75
C LEU A 139 -10.41 17.64 -6.75
N ILE A 140 -9.22 18.02 -7.20
CA ILE A 140 -8.97 19.17 -8.06
C ILE A 140 -9.21 18.81 -9.52
N THR A 141 -8.69 17.67 -9.98
CA THR A 141 -8.70 17.29 -11.40
C THR A 141 -9.31 15.91 -11.65
N ARG A 142 -9.81 15.75 -12.87
CA ARG A 142 -10.33 14.48 -13.43
C ARG A 142 -9.40 13.89 -14.49
N GLU A 143 -8.32 14.59 -14.81
CA GLU A 143 -7.33 14.12 -15.79
C GLU A 143 -6.41 13.11 -15.11
N ARG A 144 -6.36 11.88 -15.65
CA ARG A 144 -5.54 10.80 -15.09
C ARG A 144 -4.07 11.20 -15.03
N GLY A 145 -3.59 11.81 -16.12
CA GLY A 145 -2.21 12.29 -16.22
C GLY A 145 -1.83 13.21 -15.07
N GLU A 146 -2.69 14.16 -14.71
CA GLU A 146 -2.41 15.13 -13.63
C GLU A 146 -2.43 14.47 -12.24
N ILE A 147 -3.37 13.54 -11.99
CA ILE A 147 -3.43 12.79 -10.72
C ILE A 147 -2.13 11.99 -10.49
N TYR A 148 -1.66 11.30 -11.53
CA TYR A 148 -0.48 10.45 -11.41
C TYR A 148 0.83 11.23 -11.46
N MET A 149 0.90 12.32 -12.24
CA MET A 149 2.07 13.20 -12.24
C MET A 149 2.25 13.91 -10.90
N GLY A 150 1.17 14.40 -10.27
CA GLY A 150 1.24 14.99 -8.93
C GLY A 150 1.81 14.02 -7.89
N THR A 151 1.45 12.74 -8.00
CA THR A 151 2.00 11.67 -7.15
C THR A 151 3.47 11.43 -7.44
N LEU A 152 3.86 11.30 -8.71
CA LEU A 152 5.24 11.06 -9.12
C LEU A 152 6.14 12.19 -8.61
N LEU A 153 5.66 13.43 -8.67
CA LEU A 153 6.35 14.61 -8.13
C LEU A 153 6.51 14.53 -6.61
N TYR A 154 5.46 14.15 -5.87
CA TYR A 154 5.56 13.94 -4.41
C TYR A 154 6.59 12.86 -4.06
N SER A 155 6.47 11.68 -4.67
CA SER A 155 7.40 10.57 -4.42
C SER A 155 8.83 10.96 -4.80
N GLY A 156 9.00 11.68 -5.91
CA GLY A 156 10.30 12.20 -6.34
C GLY A 156 10.89 13.22 -5.36
N ALA A 157 10.07 14.13 -4.84
CA ALA A 157 10.49 15.10 -3.83
C ALA A 157 10.93 14.45 -2.51
N VAL A 158 10.23 13.40 -2.06
CA VAL A 158 10.60 12.62 -0.87
C VAL A 158 11.94 11.90 -1.06
N ILE A 159 12.14 11.27 -2.22
CA ILE A 159 13.41 10.60 -2.56
C ILE A 159 14.54 11.63 -2.66
N PHE A 160 14.31 12.76 -3.35
CA PHE A 160 15.30 13.81 -3.52
C PHE A 160 15.71 14.43 -2.18
N SER A 161 14.73 14.71 -1.31
CA SER A 161 14.98 15.14 0.06
C SER A 161 15.88 14.17 0.80
N GLY A 162 15.62 12.86 0.70
CA GLY A 162 16.45 11.82 1.32
C GLY A 162 17.88 11.80 0.80
N VAL A 163 18.05 11.88 -0.53
CA VAL A 163 19.37 11.92 -1.17
C VAL A 163 20.13 13.19 -0.79
N CYS A 164 19.46 14.34 -0.67
CA CYS A 164 20.08 15.57 -0.21
C CYS A 164 20.60 15.45 1.23
N VAL A 165 19.84 14.81 2.13
CA VAL A 165 20.30 14.57 3.50
C VAL A 165 21.52 13.63 3.50
N TYR A 166 21.53 12.61 2.65
CA TYR A 166 22.69 11.72 2.45
C TYR A 166 23.93 12.46 1.93
N ALA A 167 23.78 13.28 0.89
CA ALA A 167 24.88 14.00 0.26
C ALA A 167 25.52 15.07 1.15
N LEU A 168 24.83 15.50 2.22
CA LEU A 168 25.36 16.42 3.23
C LEU A 168 26.21 15.72 4.30
N ASP A 169 26.48 14.42 4.17
CA ASP A 169 27.37 13.61 5.03
C ASP A 169 26.93 13.57 6.52
N ILE A 170 25.63 13.80 6.76
CA ILE A 170 25.03 13.83 8.11
C ILE A 170 24.82 12.40 8.66
N LEU A 171 24.87 11.36 7.81
CA LEU A 171 24.43 10.01 8.15
C LEU A 171 25.51 8.95 7.91
N ASP A 172 25.67 8.08 8.91
CA ASP A 172 26.51 6.89 8.83
C ASP A 172 26.11 5.97 7.66
N SER A 173 27.10 5.27 7.09
CA SER A 173 26.95 4.44 5.89
C SER A 173 25.86 3.36 6.06
N HIS A 174 25.69 2.82 7.27
CA HIS A 174 24.65 1.85 7.59
C HIS A 174 23.24 2.46 7.51
N ILE A 175 23.03 3.65 8.09
CA ILE A 175 21.73 4.33 8.08
C ILE A 175 21.38 4.78 6.66
N ALA A 176 22.37 5.20 5.88
CA ALA A 176 22.22 5.54 4.47
C ALA A 176 21.67 4.38 3.63
N HIS A 177 22.17 3.17 3.84
CA HIS A 177 21.67 1.98 3.15
C HIS A 177 20.17 1.75 3.44
N TRP A 178 19.77 1.76 4.72
CA TRP A 178 18.38 1.57 5.12
C TRP A 178 17.45 2.68 4.63
N MET A 179 17.91 3.94 4.61
CA MET A 179 17.16 5.04 4.01
C MET A 179 16.90 4.81 2.52
N LEU A 180 17.91 4.36 1.76
CA LEU A 180 17.76 4.05 0.34
C LEU A 180 16.73 2.93 0.13
N VAL A 181 16.77 1.88 0.95
CA VAL A 181 15.78 0.79 0.95
C VAL A 181 14.37 1.34 1.22
N VAL A 182 14.21 2.18 2.25
CA VAL A 182 12.93 2.80 2.62
C VAL A 182 12.37 3.66 1.49
N TYR A 183 13.18 4.53 0.90
CA TYR A 183 12.75 5.39 -0.21
C TYR A 183 12.42 4.58 -1.47
N THR A 184 13.16 3.51 -1.74
CA THR A 184 12.86 2.58 -2.84
C THR A 184 11.52 1.87 -2.61
N LEU A 185 11.27 1.37 -1.39
CA LEU A 185 9.99 0.75 -1.02
C LEU A 185 8.83 1.74 -1.14
N HIS A 186 9.02 2.98 -0.71
CA HIS A 186 8.02 4.05 -0.87
C HIS A 186 7.73 4.34 -2.35
N ALA A 187 8.76 4.43 -3.19
CA ALA A 187 8.59 4.64 -4.63
C ALA A 187 7.80 3.49 -5.28
N LEU A 188 8.13 2.24 -4.93
CA LEU A 188 7.43 1.04 -5.39
C LEU A 188 5.97 1.02 -4.92
N PHE A 189 5.72 1.42 -3.68
CA PHE A 189 4.38 1.57 -3.12
C PHE A 189 3.55 2.57 -3.93
N MET A 190 4.09 3.76 -4.19
CA MET A 190 3.41 4.79 -4.99
C MET A 190 3.18 4.34 -6.44
N GLY A 191 4.17 3.70 -7.07
CA GLY A 191 4.03 3.11 -8.39
C GLY A 191 2.95 2.04 -8.46
N TYR A 192 2.86 1.18 -7.44
CA TYR A 192 1.79 0.19 -7.32
C TYR A 192 0.42 0.86 -7.23
N LEU A 193 0.28 1.94 -6.45
CA LEU A 193 -0.99 2.67 -6.36
C LEU A 193 -1.41 3.28 -7.70
N VAL A 194 -0.48 3.79 -8.50
CA VAL A 194 -0.78 4.27 -9.86
C VAL A 194 -1.36 3.13 -10.72
N VAL A 195 -0.69 1.98 -10.74
CA VAL A 195 -1.14 0.81 -11.52
C VAL A 195 -2.50 0.31 -11.02
N TYR A 196 -2.67 0.19 -9.70
CA TYR A 196 -3.93 -0.24 -9.10
C TYR A 196 -5.06 0.74 -9.41
N SER A 197 -4.80 2.03 -9.40
CA SER A 197 -5.80 3.05 -9.75
C SER A 197 -6.29 2.90 -11.18
N GLN A 198 -5.40 2.55 -12.11
CA GLN A 198 -5.77 2.24 -13.49
C GLN A 198 -6.61 0.97 -13.59
N GLU A 199 -6.31 -0.04 -12.75
CA GLU A 199 -7.13 -1.26 -12.65
C GLU A 199 -8.54 -0.97 -12.14
N ILE A 200 -8.69 -0.17 -11.07
CA ILE A 200 -10.01 0.29 -10.60
C ILE A 200 -10.75 0.99 -11.75
N LEU A 201 -10.08 1.88 -12.48
CA LEU A 201 -10.68 2.61 -13.59
C LEU A 201 -11.07 1.72 -14.78
N TYR A 202 -10.39 0.59 -14.96
CA TYR A 202 -10.74 -0.43 -15.92
C TYR A 202 -12.00 -1.19 -15.46
N ASP A 203 -12.01 -1.67 -14.21
CA ASP A 203 -13.14 -2.41 -13.63
C ASP A 203 -14.41 -1.56 -13.55
N ALA A 204 -14.26 -0.25 -13.29
CA ALA A 204 -15.35 0.73 -13.28
C ALA A 204 -16.13 0.81 -14.60
N ARG A 205 -15.55 0.33 -15.72
CA ARG A 205 -16.23 0.31 -17.02
C ARG A 205 -17.28 -0.79 -17.11
N PHE A 206 -17.16 -1.83 -16.28
CA PHE A 206 -17.99 -3.03 -16.33
C PHE A 206 -19.04 -3.11 -15.23
N GLY A 207 -19.00 -2.20 -14.23
CA GLY A 207 -20.01 -2.14 -13.19
C GLY A 207 -19.64 -1.25 -12.00
N ASP A 208 -20.51 -1.28 -11.00
CA ASP A 208 -20.30 -0.59 -9.72
C ASP A 208 -19.14 -1.23 -8.95
N ILE A 209 -18.28 -0.37 -8.40
CA ILE A 209 -17.12 -0.79 -7.62
C ILE A 209 -17.43 -0.74 -6.14
N ASP A 210 -17.18 -1.86 -5.46
CA ASP A 210 -17.15 -1.91 -4.00
C ASP A 210 -15.84 -1.29 -3.47
N PHE A 211 -15.89 0.02 -3.21
CA PHE A 211 -14.72 0.77 -2.78
C PHE A 211 -14.10 0.26 -1.47
N VAL A 212 -14.89 -0.33 -0.56
CA VAL A 212 -14.36 -0.88 0.71
C VAL A 212 -13.56 -2.14 0.43
N ASN A 213 -14.07 -3.00 -0.46
CA ASN A 213 -13.35 -4.19 -0.87
C ASN A 213 -12.09 -3.84 -1.67
N CYS A 214 -12.14 -2.82 -2.54
CA CYS A 214 -10.96 -2.31 -3.22
C CYS A 214 -9.90 -1.81 -2.23
N THR A 215 -10.27 -0.94 -1.29
CA THR A 215 -9.34 -0.44 -0.26
C THR A 215 -8.73 -1.59 0.54
N PHE A 216 -9.53 -2.56 0.98
CA PHE A 216 -9.07 -3.75 1.68
C PHE A 216 -8.06 -4.55 0.84
N THR A 217 -8.36 -4.72 -0.45
CA THR A 217 -7.52 -5.43 -1.42
C THR A 217 -6.16 -4.75 -1.57
N VAL A 218 -6.12 -3.43 -1.82
CA VAL A 218 -4.87 -2.66 -1.90
C VAL A 218 -4.03 -2.82 -0.65
N PHE A 219 -4.67 -2.63 0.50
CA PHE A 219 -4.00 -2.62 1.79
C PHE A 219 -3.30 -3.95 2.09
N LEU A 220 -3.95 -5.08 1.81
CA LEU A 220 -3.39 -6.42 2.05
C LEU A 220 -2.56 -7.00 0.90
N HIS A 221 -2.76 -6.55 -0.34
CA HIS A 221 -1.98 -7.03 -1.47
C HIS A 221 -0.55 -6.49 -1.48
N LEU A 222 -0.31 -5.40 -0.76
CA LEU A 222 0.99 -4.75 -0.75
C LEU A 222 2.09 -5.57 -0.06
N PRO A 223 1.86 -6.15 1.14
CA PRO A 223 2.78 -7.14 1.72
C PRO A 223 2.99 -8.37 0.82
N ALA A 224 1.93 -8.86 0.14
CA ALA A 224 2.04 -10.01 -0.74
C ALA A 224 2.93 -9.73 -1.96
N ILE A 225 2.81 -8.54 -2.56
CA ILE A 225 3.63 -8.12 -3.70
C ILE A 225 5.08 -7.88 -3.27
N VAL A 226 5.32 -7.24 -2.12
CA VAL A 226 6.68 -7.04 -1.58
C VAL A 226 7.34 -8.38 -1.27
N VAL A 227 6.64 -9.31 -0.60
CA VAL A 227 7.14 -10.67 -0.34
C VAL A 227 7.43 -11.42 -1.65
N HIS A 228 6.60 -11.23 -2.68
CA HIS A 228 6.84 -11.83 -4.00
C HIS A 228 8.02 -11.20 -4.75
N ALA A 229 8.19 -9.89 -4.70
CA ALA A 229 9.32 -9.17 -5.29
C ALA A 229 10.64 -9.56 -4.62
N VAL A 230 10.65 -9.63 -3.28
CA VAL A 230 11.81 -10.09 -2.49
C VAL A 230 12.16 -11.54 -2.85
N ARG A 231 11.18 -12.44 -2.96
CA ARG A 231 11.40 -13.83 -3.41
C ARG A 231 11.94 -13.93 -4.84
N LEU A 232 11.51 -13.04 -5.74
CA LEU A 232 12.02 -12.98 -7.12
C LEU A 232 13.47 -12.51 -7.16
N CYS A 233 13.83 -11.46 -6.39
CA CYS A 233 15.22 -11.01 -6.27
C CYS A 233 16.13 -12.09 -5.65
N LEU A 234 15.71 -12.71 -4.53
CA LEU A 234 16.44 -13.82 -3.92
C LEU A 234 16.58 -15.02 -4.85
N GLY A 235 15.53 -15.34 -5.61
CA GLY A 235 15.56 -16.41 -6.61
C GLY A 235 16.53 -16.12 -7.77
N ALA A 236 16.64 -14.85 -8.19
CA ALA A 236 17.57 -14.41 -9.22
C ALA A 236 19.03 -14.48 -8.74
N GLU A 237 19.33 -14.04 -7.52
CA GLU A 237 20.68 -14.17 -6.95
C GLU A 237 21.13 -15.63 -6.80
N ILE A 238 20.26 -16.51 -6.32
CA ILE A 238 20.58 -17.94 -6.18
C ILE A 238 20.86 -18.58 -7.55
N GLN A 239 20.18 -18.15 -8.61
CA GLN A 239 20.46 -18.63 -9.97
C GLN A 239 21.76 -18.06 -10.54
N GLN A 240 22.11 -16.82 -10.19
CA GLN A 240 23.35 -16.19 -10.60
C GLN A 240 24.55 -16.85 -9.90
N HIS A 241 24.41 -17.19 -8.62
CA HIS A 241 25.45 -17.86 -7.85
C HIS A 241 25.66 -19.35 -8.25
N ARG A 242 24.66 -19.97 -8.88
CA ARG A 242 24.75 -21.35 -9.43
C ARG A 242 25.31 -21.40 -10.86
N ARG A 243 25.49 -20.24 -11.52
CA ARG A 243 26.08 -20.14 -12.87
C ARG A 243 27.55 -19.71 -12.86
N ASN A 244 28.05 -19.24 -11.72
CA ASN A 244 29.47 -19.07 -11.44
C ASN A 244 30.01 -20.29 -10.68
#